data_AF-A0AAU7VP74-F1
#
_entry.id   AF-A0AAU7VP74-F1
#
_cell.length_a   1.000
_cell.length_b   1.000
_cell.length_c   1.000
_cell.angle_alpha   90.00
_cell.angle_beta   90.00
_cell.angle_gamma   90.00
#
_symmetry.space_group_name_H-M   'P 1'
#
loop_
_entity.id
_entity.type
_entity.pdbx_description
1 polymer ?
#
loop_
_entity_poly.entity_id
_entity_poly.type
_entity_poly.pdbx_seq_one_letter_code
_entity_poly.pdbx_strand_id
1 'polypeptide(L)'
;MSPSINFSTIQQAIDAADPGATLDIPADTYNERITIDKPLTLQGPHVGQAIIDGSGLSDEPLVIILASDVTIKRLTIQNSPIHGIRVGSGDFTNISGVLIENNTIRLNSNAGIITNHFASMKIRNNQINNNGTVTGFNRTGIMLNPHGKCSIVKNQINNNFMEGIYSQGSDEGLRIENNTIKENRLVGINLAWNQRNTQIVNNYIYQNGIGGSEQGGIVIIQALAENISGNKLIENNTTGILWGWVPTEGPIPKEILVLNNIVKNNQEDGIFLFTQGAGGFTPPDLFPLEPTLLSNIISDNNRAGVYNSNDFFDSPGNSNPTVNSNDIEGNNEWGVFNGTELALVDATENWWGDGTGPLHPEENPGGMGDRVSDRVNFIPWLTSPSAPPEVQECIVEQIILQDYKIRPHKDEKTLVVLSINISGKILLSYPQQEVWISFNQTLKRKVLFDTPYSEHYKGAIVSQGRCSAKALSKGELEVSVCTLIIVTLFAKVQLLIPSYGYSSIPSECMKVPDKRPFNSRVTQAKELKGSKLNYKDAVNVKKVYGTCTVKGKLNFPVYISF
;
A
#
# COMPACT_ATOMS: atom_id res chain seq x y z
N MET A 1 1.08 21.99 43.23
CA MET A 1 1.86 20.75 43.44
C MET A 1 0.90 19.76 44.08
N SER A 2 0.56 18.68 43.38
CA SER A 2 -0.19 17.58 43.98
C SER A 2 0.73 16.88 45.00
N PRO A 3 0.22 16.43 46.16
CA PRO A 3 1.05 15.68 47.09
C PRO A 3 1.44 14.35 46.42
N SER A 4 2.72 14.00 46.48
CA SER A 4 3.22 12.70 46.02
C SER A 4 2.80 11.63 47.04
N ILE A 5 1.56 11.16 46.94
CA ILE A 5 1.11 9.99 47.69
C ILE A 5 1.83 8.79 47.08
N ASN A 6 2.83 8.29 47.80
CA ASN A 6 3.66 7.17 47.36
C ASN A 6 2.91 5.86 47.67
N PHE A 7 1.89 5.56 46.87
CA PHE A 7 1.11 4.33 46.98
C PHE A 7 2.00 3.11 46.75
N SER A 8 1.88 2.07 47.58
CA SER A 8 2.69 0.85 47.41
C SER A 8 2.13 -0.10 46.35
N THR A 9 0.88 0.11 45.92
CA THR A 9 0.22 -0.66 44.85
C THR A 9 -0.69 0.26 44.02
N ILE A 10 -0.99 -0.15 42.78
CA ILE A 10 -1.93 0.54 41.89
C ILE A 10 -3.35 0.51 42.46
N GLN A 11 -3.79 -0.60 43.08
CA GLN A 11 -5.12 -0.68 43.69
C GLN A 11 -5.29 0.39 44.78
N GLN A 12 -4.30 0.62 45.65
CA GLN A 12 -4.38 1.69 46.65
C GLN A 12 -4.55 3.08 46.04
N ALA A 13 -3.91 3.31 44.87
CA ALA A 13 -4.08 4.56 44.14
C ALA A 13 -5.49 4.70 43.54
N ILE A 14 -6.08 3.60 43.04
CA ILE A 14 -7.46 3.55 42.55
C ILE A 14 -8.45 3.78 43.70
N ASP A 15 -8.26 3.13 44.84
CA ASP A 15 -9.14 3.21 46.01
C ASP A 15 -9.22 4.66 46.53
N ALA A 16 -8.06 5.31 46.66
CA ALA A 16 -7.93 6.69 47.14
C ALA A 16 -8.30 7.77 46.11
N ALA A 17 -8.53 7.40 44.84
CA ALA A 17 -8.88 8.34 43.78
C ALA A 17 -10.34 8.79 43.83
N ASP A 18 -10.55 10.09 43.60
CA ASP A 18 -11.87 10.65 43.26
C ASP A 18 -12.34 10.10 41.89
N PRO A 19 -13.65 9.86 41.70
CA PRO A 19 -14.21 9.52 40.39
C PRO A 19 -13.87 10.58 39.33
N GLY A 20 -13.39 10.11 38.18
CA GLY A 20 -12.92 10.93 37.05
C GLY A 20 -11.44 11.34 37.14
N ALA A 21 -10.72 11.00 38.23
CA ALA A 21 -9.31 11.34 38.38
C ALA A 21 -8.42 10.67 37.30
N THR A 22 -7.26 11.29 37.05
CA THR A 22 -6.17 10.69 36.28
C THR A 22 -5.06 10.25 37.22
N LEU A 23 -4.68 8.98 37.13
CA LEU A 23 -3.63 8.34 37.91
C LEU A 23 -2.42 8.07 37.03
N ASP A 24 -1.35 8.82 37.27
CA ASP A 24 -0.02 8.59 36.70
C ASP A 24 0.69 7.47 37.47
N ILE A 25 0.77 6.28 36.88
CA ILE A 25 1.46 5.13 37.46
C ILE A 25 2.96 5.24 37.16
N PRO A 26 3.85 5.24 38.17
CA PRO A 26 5.29 5.24 37.96
C PRO A 26 5.80 4.03 37.17
N ALA A 27 6.98 4.17 36.57
CA ALA A 27 7.64 3.07 35.88
C ALA A 27 8.15 2.01 36.88
N ASP A 28 7.40 0.92 37.02
CA ASP A 28 7.76 -0.25 37.83
C ASP A 28 6.99 -1.51 37.37
N THR A 29 7.28 -2.66 37.96
CA THR A 29 6.53 -3.91 37.80
C THR A 29 5.66 -4.20 39.03
N TYR A 30 4.35 -4.12 38.83
CA TYR A 30 3.33 -4.31 39.85
C TYR A 30 2.74 -5.72 39.73
N ASN A 31 3.15 -6.62 40.62
CA ASN A 31 2.57 -7.98 40.69
C ASN A 31 1.28 -7.96 41.53
N GLU A 32 0.22 -7.38 40.95
CA GLU A 32 -1.08 -7.25 41.60
C GLU A 32 -2.22 -7.40 40.58
N ARG A 33 -3.42 -7.70 41.09
CA ARG A 33 -4.67 -7.61 40.33
C ARG A 33 -5.35 -6.29 40.67
N ILE A 34 -5.87 -5.60 39.66
CA ILE A 34 -6.61 -4.35 39.87
C ILE A 34 -8.08 -4.44 39.45
N THR A 35 -8.94 -3.75 40.20
CA THR A 35 -10.36 -3.57 39.94
C THR A 35 -10.69 -2.10 39.92
N ILE A 36 -11.35 -1.65 38.85
CA ILE A 36 -11.75 -0.27 38.62
C ILE A 36 -13.27 -0.21 38.64
N ASP A 37 -13.81 0.27 39.76
CA ASP A 37 -15.23 0.34 40.11
C ASP A 37 -15.81 1.76 40.02
N LYS A 38 -14.98 2.73 39.62
CA LYS A 38 -15.32 4.15 39.42
C LYS A 38 -14.74 4.65 38.08
N PRO A 39 -15.34 5.66 37.43
CA PRO A 39 -14.71 6.36 36.32
C PRO A 39 -13.30 6.84 36.69
N LEU A 40 -12.30 6.63 35.83
CA LEU A 40 -10.94 7.16 36.00
C LEU A 40 -10.09 6.99 34.72
N THR A 41 -8.95 7.69 34.67
CA THR A 41 -7.88 7.38 33.71
C THR A 41 -6.69 6.77 34.44
N LEU A 42 -6.33 5.54 34.11
CA LEU A 42 -5.10 4.89 34.55
C LEU A 42 -4.06 5.01 33.44
N GLN A 43 -2.93 5.68 33.70
CA GLN A 43 -1.92 5.92 32.68
C GLN A 43 -0.48 5.65 33.14
N GLY A 44 0.28 4.89 32.33
CA GLY A 44 1.73 4.77 32.50
C GLY A 44 2.47 6.03 32.02
N PRO A 45 3.77 6.18 32.36
CA PRO A 45 4.52 7.38 32.01
C PRO A 45 4.83 7.37 30.51
N HIS A 46 5.34 6.25 30.01
CA HIS A 46 5.46 5.90 28.60
C HIS A 46 5.09 4.42 28.39
N VAL A 47 4.76 4.06 27.16
CA VAL A 47 4.43 2.67 26.77
C VAL A 47 5.55 1.72 27.20
N GLY A 48 5.20 0.60 27.81
CA GLY A 48 6.15 -0.43 28.23
C GLY A 48 6.77 -0.24 29.62
N GLN A 49 6.68 0.95 30.23
CA GLN A 49 7.45 1.28 31.45
C GLN A 49 6.73 0.96 32.77
N ALA A 50 5.41 1.03 32.80
CA ALA A 50 4.60 0.58 33.94
C ALA A 50 3.93 -0.76 33.56
N ILE A 51 4.19 -1.80 34.34
CA ILE A 51 3.82 -3.19 34.02
C ILE A 51 2.92 -3.73 35.12
N ILE A 52 1.71 -4.16 34.75
CA ILE A 52 0.85 -4.99 35.60
C ILE A 52 1.13 -6.45 35.22
N ASP A 53 1.59 -7.26 36.18
CA ASP A 53 2.07 -8.62 35.95
C ASP A 53 1.31 -9.65 36.80
N GLY A 54 0.69 -10.64 36.16
CA GLY A 54 -0.11 -11.66 36.83
C GLY A 54 0.63 -12.92 37.32
N SER A 55 1.96 -12.97 37.21
CA SER A 55 2.75 -14.17 37.53
C SER A 55 2.51 -14.63 38.97
N GLY A 56 2.15 -15.90 39.15
CA GLY A 56 1.90 -16.49 40.46
C GLY A 56 0.62 -16.05 41.16
N LEU A 57 -0.22 -15.21 40.53
CA LEU A 57 -1.55 -14.88 41.05
C LEU A 57 -2.55 -16.02 40.78
N SER A 58 -3.71 -15.95 41.44
CA SER A 58 -4.81 -16.91 41.24
C SER A 58 -5.60 -16.68 39.94
N ASP A 59 -6.34 -17.71 39.52
CA ASP A 59 -7.16 -17.79 38.30
C ASP A 59 -8.31 -16.77 38.24
N GLU A 60 -7.99 -15.51 37.96
CA GLU A 60 -8.91 -14.40 37.67
C GLU A 60 -8.23 -13.42 36.67
N PRO A 61 -9.00 -12.59 35.94
CA PRO A 61 -8.44 -11.54 35.09
C PRO A 61 -7.55 -10.56 35.86
N LEU A 62 -6.55 -9.99 35.19
CA LEU A 62 -5.53 -9.14 35.81
C LEU A 62 -6.01 -7.69 36.00
N VAL A 63 -6.73 -7.15 35.00
CA VAL A 63 -7.43 -5.86 35.07
C VAL A 63 -8.93 -6.10 34.91
N ILE A 64 -9.71 -5.68 35.91
CA ILE A 64 -11.18 -5.82 35.90
C ILE A 64 -11.79 -4.41 35.87
N ILE A 65 -12.54 -4.09 34.82
CA ILE A 65 -13.25 -2.81 34.67
C ILE A 65 -14.75 -3.05 34.91
N LEU A 66 -15.28 -2.42 35.96
CA LEU A 66 -16.67 -2.51 36.42
C LEU A 66 -17.43 -1.18 36.28
N ALA A 67 -16.75 -0.09 35.97
CA ALA A 67 -17.36 1.23 35.75
C ALA A 67 -17.27 1.72 34.29
N SER A 68 -18.20 2.62 33.95
CA SER A 68 -18.13 3.41 32.71
C SER A 68 -17.09 4.53 32.81
N ASP A 69 -16.75 5.12 31.66
CA ASP A 69 -15.82 6.26 31.52
C ASP A 69 -14.41 5.97 32.10
N VAL A 70 -13.92 4.74 31.86
CA VAL A 70 -12.59 4.29 32.24
C VAL A 70 -11.62 4.32 31.06
N THR A 71 -10.46 4.96 31.23
CA THR A 71 -9.37 4.95 30.24
C THR A 71 -8.15 4.19 30.79
N ILE A 72 -7.67 3.19 30.05
CA ILE A 72 -6.42 2.46 30.33
C ILE A 72 -5.41 2.79 29.23
N LYS A 73 -4.25 3.37 29.56
CA LYS A 73 -3.25 3.73 28.54
C LYS A 73 -1.79 3.69 28.94
N ARG A 74 -0.93 3.39 27.94
CA ARG A 74 0.54 3.36 28.08
C ARG A 74 1.06 2.37 29.14
N LEU A 75 0.31 1.30 29.40
CA LEU A 75 0.69 0.23 30.33
C LEU A 75 1.11 -1.03 29.56
N THR A 76 1.87 -1.90 30.23
CA THR A 76 1.97 -3.32 29.88
C THR A 76 1.04 -4.11 30.80
N ILE A 77 0.23 -5.01 30.23
CA ILE A 77 -0.61 -5.96 30.97
C ILE A 77 -0.18 -7.36 30.54
N GLN A 78 0.42 -8.13 31.45
CA GLN A 78 1.06 -9.40 31.09
C GLN A 78 0.89 -10.54 32.10
N ASN A 79 1.10 -11.76 31.63
CA ASN A 79 1.16 -12.97 32.46
C ASN A 79 -0.10 -13.20 33.33
N SER A 80 -1.27 -12.73 32.89
CA SER A 80 -2.52 -13.02 33.61
C SER A 80 -2.79 -14.53 33.65
N PRO A 81 -3.16 -15.10 34.82
CA PRO A 81 -3.64 -16.46 34.95
C PRO A 81 -4.88 -16.78 34.10
N ILE A 82 -5.68 -15.77 33.73
CA ILE A 82 -6.77 -15.89 32.77
C ILE A 82 -6.68 -14.77 31.70
N HIS A 83 -7.39 -13.65 31.88
CA HIS A 83 -7.53 -12.59 30.88
C HIS A 83 -6.71 -11.35 31.26
N GLY A 84 -6.08 -10.71 30.28
CA GLY A 84 -5.36 -9.45 30.50
C GLY A 84 -6.29 -8.36 31.03
N ILE A 85 -7.31 -8.01 30.25
CA ILE A 85 -8.33 -7.01 30.61
C ILE A 85 -9.73 -7.59 30.41
N ARG A 86 -10.55 -7.61 31.47
CA ARG A 86 -12.00 -7.92 31.43
C ARG A 86 -12.80 -6.63 31.64
N VAL A 87 -13.78 -6.39 30.77
CA VAL A 87 -14.73 -5.27 30.91
C VAL A 87 -16.15 -5.81 31.06
N GLY A 88 -16.77 -5.51 32.21
CA GLY A 88 -18.10 -5.98 32.57
C GLY A 88 -18.15 -7.37 33.21
N SER A 89 -19.25 -7.63 33.91
CA SER A 89 -19.60 -8.91 34.54
C SER A 89 -21.13 -9.00 34.70
N GLY A 90 -21.65 -10.07 35.30
CA GLY A 90 -23.10 -10.27 35.46
C GLY A 90 -23.80 -9.13 36.23
N ASP A 91 -23.14 -8.58 37.25
CA ASP A 91 -23.66 -7.46 38.05
C ASP A 91 -23.33 -6.09 37.43
N PHE A 92 -22.40 -6.03 36.46
CA PHE A 92 -21.89 -4.81 35.85
C PHE A 92 -22.01 -4.90 34.32
N THR A 93 -23.24 -4.72 33.85
CA THR A 93 -23.64 -4.82 32.44
C THR A 93 -23.66 -3.44 31.75
N ASN A 94 -23.67 -3.41 30.41
CA ASN A 94 -23.87 -2.19 29.62
C ASN A 94 -22.86 -1.04 29.91
N ILE A 95 -21.66 -1.39 30.38
CA ILE A 95 -20.57 -0.43 30.62
C ILE A 95 -20.26 0.34 29.33
N SER A 96 -20.05 1.65 29.42
CA SER A 96 -19.76 2.52 28.27
C SER A 96 -18.60 3.47 28.54
N GLY A 97 -18.19 4.27 27.54
CA GLY A 97 -17.09 5.23 27.69
C GLY A 97 -15.69 4.62 27.85
N VAL A 98 -15.55 3.29 27.78
CA VAL A 98 -14.26 2.61 28.00
C VAL A 98 -13.30 2.79 26.82
N LEU A 99 -12.07 3.22 27.14
CA LEU A 99 -10.99 3.44 26.19
C LEU A 99 -9.74 2.66 26.60
N ILE A 100 -9.30 1.74 25.75
CA ILE A 100 -8.05 1.00 25.89
C ILE A 100 -7.12 1.49 24.77
N GLU A 101 -6.12 2.34 25.09
CA GLU A 101 -5.20 2.89 24.09
C GLU A 101 -3.71 2.74 24.39
N ASN A 102 -2.89 2.55 23.35
CA ASN A 102 -1.42 2.60 23.46
C ASN A 102 -0.84 1.62 24.52
N ASN A 103 -1.47 0.47 24.76
CA ASN A 103 -0.99 -0.54 25.72
C ASN A 103 -0.31 -1.71 25.02
N THR A 104 0.51 -2.46 25.76
CA THR A 104 1.06 -3.77 25.35
C THR A 104 0.39 -4.86 26.19
N ILE A 105 -0.35 -5.78 25.55
CA ILE A 105 -1.16 -6.80 26.23
C ILE A 105 -0.72 -8.19 25.73
N ARG A 106 -0.02 -8.95 26.57
CA ARG A 106 0.66 -10.17 26.13
C ARG A 106 0.84 -11.26 27.16
N LEU A 107 1.10 -12.49 26.71
CA LEU A 107 1.42 -13.65 27.56
C LEU A 107 0.32 -14.04 28.57
N ASN A 108 -0.91 -13.58 28.37
CA ASN A 108 -2.05 -13.96 29.19
C ASN A 108 -2.50 -15.38 28.83
N SER A 109 -2.91 -16.17 29.83
CA SER A 109 -3.33 -17.57 29.65
C SER A 109 -4.44 -17.74 28.62
N ASN A 110 -5.44 -16.86 28.68
CA ASN A 110 -6.57 -16.77 27.75
C ASN A 110 -6.52 -15.40 27.05
N ALA A 111 -7.68 -14.78 26.79
CA ALA A 111 -7.75 -13.59 25.95
C ALA A 111 -6.97 -12.38 26.48
N GLY A 112 -6.39 -11.60 25.57
CA GLY A 112 -5.76 -10.32 25.90
C GLY A 112 -6.77 -9.30 26.42
N ILE A 113 -7.86 -9.10 25.67
CA ILE A 113 -9.01 -8.26 26.05
C ILE A 113 -10.30 -9.07 25.88
N ILE A 114 -11.24 -8.95 26.84
CA ILE A 114 -12.59 -9.55 26.77
C ILE A 114 -13.69 -8.53 27.14
N THR A 115 -14.75 -8.41 26.33
CA THR A 115 -16.04 -7.84 26.78
C THR A 115 -16.89 -8.93 27.42
N ASN A 116 -17.68 -8.57 28.42
CA ASN A 116 -18.87 -9.32 28.82
C ASN A 116 -20.09 -8.38 28.87
N HIS A 117 -21.30 -8.96 28.80
CA HIS A 117 -22.58 -8.30 29.12
C HIS A 117 -22.78 -6.92 28.48
N PHE A 118 -22.61 -6.83 27.16
CA PHE A 118 -22.87 -5.63 26.36
C PHE A 118 -22.01 -4.40 26.72
N ALA A 119 -20.82 -4.60 27.29
CA ALA A 119 -19.84 -3.53 27.44
C ALA A 119 -19.42 -2.95 26.06
N SER A 120 -19.37 -1.63 25.96
CA SER A 120 -18.99 -0.84 24.78
C SER A 120 -17.56 -0.30 24.93
N MET A 121 -16.68 -0.57 23.95
CA MET A 121 -15.25 -0.24 24.04
C MET A 121 -14.67 0.43 22.80
N LYS A 122 -13.71 1.33 23.03
CA LYS A 122 -12.76 1.82 22.01
C LYS A 122 -11.38 1.24 22.28
N ILE A 123 -10.94 0.31 21.44
CA ILE A 123 -9.65 -0.37 21.55
C ILE A 123 -8.75 0.16 20.42
N ARG A 124 -7.75 0.99 20.71
CA ARG A 124 -6.91 1.60 19.66
C ARG A 124 -5.42 1.75 19.93
N ASN A 125 -4.61 1.61 18.88
CA ASN A 125 -3.14 1.73 18.94
C ASN A 125 -2.46 0.76 19.93
N ASN A 126 -3.08 -0.36 20.30
CA ASN A 126 -2.50 -1.33 21.22
C ASN A 126 -1.65 -2.38 20.47
N GLN A 127 -0.69 -2.97 21.18
CA GLN A 127 0.01 -4.19 20.77
C GLN A 127 -0.56 -5.37 21.56
N ILE A 128 -1.22 -6.31 20.88
CA ILE A 128 -1.92 -7.43 21.52
C ILE A 128 -1.35 -8.72 20.95
N ASN A 129 -0.46 -9.38 21.70
CA ASN A 129 0.30 -10.50 21.16
C ASN A 129 0.61 -11.62 22.14
N ASN A 130 0.85 -12.83 21.62
CA ASN A 130 1.25 -13.98 22.42
C ASN A 130 0.28 -14.30 23.57
N ASN A 131 -1.03 -14.05 23.40
CA ASN A 131 -2.06 -14.43 24.36
C ASN A 131 -2.62 -15.81 24.02
N GLY A 132 -3.21 -16.50 25.00
CA GLY A 132 -3.63 -17.88 24.86
C GLY A 132 -2.56 -18.91 25.25
N THR A 133 -1.71 -18.60 26.24
CA THR A 133 -0.52 -19.41 26.58
C THR A 133 -0.80 -20.78 27.19
N VAL A 134 -2.04 -21.08 27.62
CA VAL A 134 -2.43 -22.37 28.20
C VAL A 134 -3.41 -23.16 27.31
N THR A 135 -3.76 -24.38 27.71
CA THR A 135 -4.84 -25.16 27.09
C THR A 135 -6.20 -24.72 27.64
N GLY A 136 -7.12 -24.28 26.78
CA GLY A 136 -8.45 -23.86 27.20
C GLY A 136 -9.30 -23.24 26.10
N PHE A 137 -10.38 -22.56 26.49
CA PHE A 137 -11.22 -21.74 25.63
C PHE A 137 -10.79 -20.26 25.69
N ASN A 138 -11.35 -19.42 24.81
CA ASN A 138 -11.20 -17.96 24.85
C ASN A 138 -9.74 -17.47 24.72
N ARG A 139 -8.94 -18.06 23.82
CA ARG A 139 -7.48 -17.83 23.67
C ARG A 139 -7.13 -16.86 22.53
N THR A 140 -7.91 -15.79 22.48
CA THR A 140 -7.96 -14.80 21.39
C THR A 140 -7.17 -13.53 21.74
N GLY A 141 -6.71 -12.74 20.76
CA GLY A 141 -6.20 -11.39 21.04
C GLY A 141 -7.26 -10.48 21.68
N ILE A 142 -8.38 -10.25 20.98
CA ILE A 142 -9.56 -9.52 21.47
C ILE A 142 -10.80 -10.41 21.29
N MET A 143 -11.54 -10.66 22.37
CA MET A 143 -12.80 -11.42 22.35
C MET A 143 -13.98 -10.54 22.75
N LEU A 144 -15.01 -10.46 21.92
CA LEU A 144 -16.23 -9.68 22.16
C LEU A 144 -17.43 -10.63 22.32
N ASN A 145 -18.00 -10.76 23.53
CA ASN A 145 -19.02 -11.78 23.82
C ASN A 145 -19.98 -11.45 24.99
N PRO A 146 -21.25 -11.13 24.72
CA PRO A 146 -21.65 -10.20 23.66
C PRO A 146 -21.14 -8.79 24.01
N HIS A 147 -21.18 -7.87 23.04
CA HIS A 147 -20.63 -6.53 23.19
C HIS A 147 -21.67 -5.44 22.89
N GLY A 148 -21.49 -4.28 23.53
CA GLY A 148 -22.14 -3.04 23.12
C GLY A 148 -21.38 -2.40 21.96
N LYS A 149 -21.68 -1.15 21.60
CA LYS A 149 -21.04 -0.51 20.44
C LYS A 149 -19.51 -0.45 20.58
N CYS A 150 -18.79 -1.12 19.66
CA CYS A 150 -17.35 -1.33 19.76
C CYS A 150 -16.58 -0.82 18.53
N SER A 151 -15.36 -0.35 18.76
CA SER A 151 -14.41 -0.01 17.69
C SER A 151 -13.00 -0.51 18.01
N ILE A 152 -12.42 -1.30 17.12
CA ILE A 152 -11.06 -1.83 17.18
C ILE A 152 -10.25 -1.16 16.07
N VAL A 153 -9.39 -0.20 16.41
CA VAL A 153 -8.77 0.72 15.43
C VAL A 153 -7.26 0.82 15.57
N LYS A 154 -6.49 0.60 14.49
CA LYS A 154 -5.01 0.80 14.46
C LYS A 154 -4.22 -0.05 15.46
N ASN A 155 -4.71 -1.22 15.86
CA ASN A 155 -3.99 -2.14 16.73
C ASN A 155 -3.05 -3.06 15.94
N GLN A 156 -1.98 -3.53 16.58
CA GLN A 156 -1.11 -4.59 16.10
C GLN A 156 -1.46 -5.88 16.86
N ILE A 157 -2.09 -6.84 16.19
CA ILE A 157 -2.65 -8.05 16.82
C ILE A 157 -1.98 -9.29 16.20
N ASN A 158 -1.13 -9.98 16.97
CA ASN A 158 -0.34 -11.06 16.38
C ASN A 158 0.06 -12.19 17.33
N ASN A 159 0.37 -13.36 16.77
CA ASN A 159 0.87 -14.52 17.54
C ASN A 159 -0.07 -14.96 18.68
N ASN A 160 -1.37 -14.70 18.60
CA ASN A 160 -2.34 -15.20 19.58
C ASN A 160 -2.73 -16.65 19.23
N PHE A 161 -2.99 -17.48 20.26
CA PHE A 161 -3.13 -18.93 20.10
C PHE A 161 -4.39 -19.38 19.32
N MET A 162 -5.42 -18.53 19.23
CA MET A 162 -6.59 -18.78 18.40
C MET A 162 -6.76 -17.66 17.37
N GLU A 163 -7.72 -16.77 17.54
CA GLU A 163 -8.00 -15.68 16.61
C GLU A 163 -7.29 -14.39 17.04
N GLY A 164 -7.06 -13.48 16.09
CA GLY A 164 -6.65 -12.11 16.41
C GLY A 164 -7.81 -11.34 17.06
N ILE A 165 -8.95 -11.31 16.38
CA ILE A 165 -10.21 -10.75 16.86
C ILE A 165 -11.30 -11.82 16.72
N TYR A 166 -12.10 -11.98 17.75
CA TYR A 166 -13.29 -12.81 17.76
C TYR A 166 -14.50 -12.00 18.24
N SER A 167 -15.66 -12.11 17.58
CA SER A 167 -16.90 -11.45 17.98
C SER A 167 -18.14 -12.32 17.80
N GLN A 168 -19.08 -12.26 18.75
CA GLN A 168 -20.36 -12.96 18.68
C GLN A 168 -21.55 -12.19 19.29
N GLY A 169 -22.76 -12.58 18.85
CA GLY A 169 -24.00 -12.32 19.59
C GLY A 169 -24.39 -10.86 19.79
N SER A 170 -24.04 -9.99 18.84
CA SER A 170 -24.35 -8.55 18.92
C SER A 170 -24.70 -7.91 17.58
N ASP A 171 -25.56 -6.90 17.66
CA ASP A 171 -26.04 -6.02 16.57
C ASP A 171 -25.79 -4.54 16.91
N GLU A 172 -25.09 -4.25 18.01
CA GLU A 172 -24.89 -2.89 18.58
C GLU A 172 -23.91 -2.02 17.77
N GLY A 173 -23.29 -2.60 16.74
CA GLY A 173 -22.32 -1.95 15.88
C GLY A 173 -20.88 -2.28 16.24
N LEU A 174 -20.17 -2.92 15.31
CA LEU A 174 -18.75 -3.23 15.43
C LEU A 174 -17.97 -2.63 14.25
N ARG A 175 -16.93 -1.83 14.54
CA ARG A 175 -16.00 -1.33 13.52
C ARG A 175 -14.58 -1.82 13.76
N ILE A 176 -14.07 -2.65 12.86
CA ILE A 176 -12.69 -3.15 12.85
C ILE A 176 -11.94 -2.43 11.74
N GLU A 177 -11.04 -1.50 12.08
CA GLU A 177 -10.46 -0.58 11.11
C GLU A 177 -8.93 -0.35 11.24
N ASN A 178 -8.22 -0.31 10.10
CA ASN A 178 -6.80 0.05 10.03
C ASN A 178 -5.87 -0.80 10.93
N ASN A 179 -6.28 -2.01 11.33
CA ASN A 179 -5.46 -2.89 12.18
C ASN A 179 -4.44 -3.69 11.33
N THR A 180 -3.35 -4.12 11.96
CA THR A 180 -2.45 -5.13 11.41
C THR A 180 -2.65 -6.42 12.19
N ILE A 181 -3.12 -7.47 11.53
CA ILE A 181 -3.55 -8.73 12.14
C ILE A 181 -2.80 -9.89 11.49
N LYS A 182 -1.86 -10.52 12.19
CA LYS A 182 -0.97 -11.51 11.57
C LYS A 182 -0.56 -12.65 12.49
N GLU A 183 -0.15 -13.79 11.93
CA GLU A 183 0.48 -14.88 12.69
C GLU A 183 -0.42 -15.43 13.83
N ASN A 184 -1.73 -15.14 13.82
CA ASN A 184 -2.67 -15.72 14.77
C ASN A 184 -3.03 -17.13 14.31
N ARG A 185 -3.02 -18.10 15.22
CA ARG A 185 -2.90 -19.52 14.86
C ARG A 185 -4.12 -20.10 14.12
N LEU A 186 -5.30 -19.48 14.22
CA LEU A 186 -6.52 -19.95 13.54
C LEU A 186 -7.07 -18.92 12.54
N VAL A 187 -7.39 -17.71 13.00
CA VAL A 187 -8.09 -16.71 12.18
C VAL A 187 -7.56 -15.30 12.47
N GLY A 188 -7.51 -14.42 11.46
CA GLY A 188 -7.33 -12.99 11.68
C GLY A 188 -8.52 -12.36 12.42
N ILE A 189 -9.68 -12.34 11.77
CA ILE A 189 -10.97 -11.87 12.31
C ILE A 189 -12.02 -12.98 12.17
N ASN A 190 -12.63 -13.38 13.28
CA ASN A 190 -13.74 -14.33 13.31
C ASN A 190 -15.03 -13.65 13.80
N LEU A 191 -16.10 -13.73 13.03
CA LEU A 191 -17.46 -13.31 13.42
C LEU A 191 -18.37 -14.54 13.46
N ALA A 192 -19.08 -14.76 14.57
CA ALA A 192 -19.96 -15.92 14.69
C ALA A 192 -21.27 -15.63 15.43
N TRP A 193 -22.18 -16.61 15.39
CA TRP A 193 -23.39 -16.70 16.24
C TRP A 193 -24.18 -15.38 16.30
N ASN A 194 -24.80 -15.04 15.17
CA ASN A 194 -25.69 -13.88 14.98
C ASN A 194 -25.02 -12.51 15.23
N GLN A 195 -23.69 -12.42 15.14
CA GLN A 195 -22.98 -11.15 14.98
C GLN A 195 -23.47 -10.45 13.70
N ARG A 196 -23.88 -9.18 13.82
CA ARG A 196 -24.41 -8.33 12.73
C ARG A 196 -23.89 -6.89 12.89
N ASN A 197 -24.27 -5.97 12.00
CA ASN A 197 -23.91 -4.54 12.03
C ASN A 197 -22.39 -4.33 12.18
N THR A 198 -21.62 -5.00 11.33
CA THR A 198 -20.16 -5.10 11.42
C THR A 198 -19.48 -4.57 10.16
N GLN A 199 -18.50 -3.69 10.37
CA GLN A 199 -17.68 -3.08 9.31
C GLN A 199 -16.21 -3.47 9.49
N ILE A 200 -15.62 -4.08 8.47
CA ILE A 200 -14.21 -4.48 8.44
C ILE A 200 -13.51 -3.66 7.35
N VAL A 201 -12.73 -2.64 7.74
CA VAL A 201 -12.27 -1.59 6.81
C VAL A 201 -10.76 -1.34 6.89
N ASN A 202 -10.06 -1.34 5.76
CA ASN A 202 -8.63 -0.97 5.64
C ASN A 202 -7.66 -1.77 6.55
N ASN A 203 -8.00 -3.00 6.94
CA ASN A 203 -7.11 -3.83 7.76
C ASN A 203 -6.07 -4.54 6.88
N TYR A 204 -4.88 -4.77 7.42
CA TYR A 204 -3.87 -5.62 6.82
C TYR A 204 -3.81 -6.94 7.58
N ILE A 205 -4.28 -8.01 6.96
CA ILE A 205 -4.54 -9.32 7.55
C ILE A 205 -3.70 -10.35 6.80
N TYR A 206 -2.67 -10.92 7.43
CA TYR A 206 -1.76 -11.82 6.71
C TYR A 206 -1.16 -12.94 7.56
N GLN A 207 -0.86 -14.08 6.93
CA GLN A 207 -0.22 -15.23 7.60
C GLN A 207 -0.97 -15.69 8.87
N ASN A 208 -2.30 -15.61 8.87
CA ASN A 208 -3.14 -16.19 9.94
C ASN A 208 -3.59 -17.60 9.55
N GLY A 209 -3.76 -18.47 10.55
CA GLY A 209 -4.16 -19.86 10.41
C GLY A 209 -3.00 -20.84 10.20
N ILE A 210 -3.28 -22.14 10.36
CA ILE A 210 -2.31 -23.24 10.25
C ILE A 210 -2.74 -24.36 9.30
N GLY A 211 -3.84 -24.18 8.55
CA GLY A 211 -4.30 -25.12 7.52
C GLY A 211 -5.27 -26.18 8.01
N GLY A 212 -6.23 -25.79 8.84
CA GLY A 212 -7.45 -26.57 9.08
C GLY A 212 -8.68 -25.92 8.44
N SER A 213 -9.83 -26.59 8.56
CA SER A 213 -11.14 -26.03 8.17
C SER A 213 -11.45 -24.73 8.94
N GLU A 214 -12.21 -23.84 8.31
CA GLU A 214 -12.70 -22.59 8.92
C GLU A 214 -11.57 -21.67 9.45
N GLN A 215 -10.43 -21.65 8.75
CA GLN A 215 -9.26 -20.82 9.07
C GLN A 215 -8.93 -19.86 7.93
N GLY A 216 -8.33 -18.72 8.25
CA GLY A 216 -7.97 -17.73 7.25
C GLY A 216 -7.82 -16.29 7.76
N GLY A 217 -7.95 -15.34 6.83
CA GLY A 217 -7.88 -13.91 7.13
C GLY A 217 -9.13 -13.42 7.87
N ILE A 218 -10.28 -13.50 7.18
CA ILE A 218 -11.61 -13.22 7.75
C ILE A 218 -12.45 -14.51 7.65
N VAL A 219 -13.09 -14.91 8.74
CA VAL A 219 -14.02 -16.04 8.82
C VAL A 219 -15.34 -15.51 9.41
N ILE A 220 -16.45 -15.76 8.73
CA ILE A 220 -17.80 -15.34 9.13
C ILE A 220 -18.69 -16.58 9.12
N ILE A 221 -19.22 -16.98 10.27
CA ILE A 221 -19.95 -18.23 10.47
C ILE A 221 -21.28 -17.96 11.17
N GLN A 222 -22.40 -18.10 10.45
CA GLN A 222 -23.75 -17.75 10.96
C GLN A 222 -23.81 -16.28 11.43
N ALA A 223 -23.25 -15.37 10.64
CA ALA A 223 -22.98 -13.97 10.99
C ALA A 223 -22.97 -13.06 9.74
N LEU A 224 -22.91 -11.74 9.93
CA LEU A 224 -22.77 -10.75 8.86
C LEU A 224 -21.65 -9.74 9.12
N ALA A 225 -20.99 -9.33 8.03
CA ALA A 225 -20.29 -8.05 7.94
C ALA A 225 -20.79 -7.30 6.71
N GLU A 226 -21.69 -6.32 6.89
CA GLU A 226 -22.36 -5.59 5.81
C GLU A 226 -21.39 -4.79 4.93
N ASN A 227 -20.18 -4.52 5.42
CA ASN A 227 -19.12 -3.86 4.65
C ASN A 227 -17.73 -4.43 5.01
N ILE A 228 -17.11 -5.12 4.05
CA ILE A 228 -15.72 -5.54 4.04
C ILE A 228 -15.01 -4.74 2.94
N SER A 229 -14.26 -3.69 3.28
CA SER A 229 -13.64 -2.82 2.26
C SER A 229 -12.21 -2.36 2.51
N GLY A 230 -11.43 -2.22 1.44
CA GLY A 230 -10.05 -1.71 1.47
C GLY A 230 -9.04 -2.61 2.21
N ASN A 231 -9.44 -3.82 2.61
CA ASN A 231 -8.58 -4.72 3.38
C ASN A 231 -7.54 -5.40 2.47
N LYS A 232 -6.38 -5.72 3.03
CA LYS A 232 -5.35 -6.53 2.38
C LYS A 232 -5.28 -7.88 3.08
N LEU A 233 -5.69 -8.94 2.40
CA LEU A 233 -5.80 -10.32 2.89
C LEU A 233 -4.78 -11.18 2.14
N ILE A 234 -3.59 -11.31 2.72
CA ILE A 234 -2.40 -11.83 2.02
C ILE A 234 -1.84 -13.07 2.74
N GLU A 235 -1.52 -14.14 2.01
CA GLU A 235 -0.83 -15.33 2.58
C GLU A 235 -1.53 -15.94 3.81
N ASN A 236 -2.87 -15.85 3.91
CA ASN A 236 -3.61 -16.50 4.99
C ASN A 236 -3.90 -17.96 4.64
N ASN A 237 -4.19 -18.73 5.69
CA ASN A 237 -4.34 -20.17 5.63
C ASN A 237 -5.64 -20.61 6.33
N THR A 238 -6.64 -21.17 5.65
CA THR A 238 -6.66 -21.53 4.23
C THR A 238 -7.08 -20.37 3.34
N THR A 239 -8.05 -19.56 3.77
CA THR A 239 -8.80 -18.65 2.88
C THR A 239 -8.50 -17.17 3.18
N GLY A 240 -8.62 -16.29 2.18
CA GLY A 240 -8.65 -14.84 2.41
C GLY A 240 -9.88 -14.41 3.22
N ILE A 241 -11.07 -14.55 2.63
CA ILE A 241 -12.39 -14.36 3.25
C ILE A 241 -13.19 -15.65 3.11
N LEU A 242 -13.60 -16.27 4.23
CA LEU A 242 -14.53 -17.39 4.24
C LEU A 242 -15.84 -16.93 4.89
N TRP A 243 -16.96 -17.13 4.21
CA TRP A 243 -18.30 -16.77 4.69
C TRP A 243 -19.25 -17.97 4.57
N GLY A 244 -19.57 -18.55 5.72
CA GLY A 244 -20.47 -19.67 5.89
C GLY A 244 -21.73 -19.30 6.66
N TRP A 245 -22.91 -19.60 6.12
CA TRP A 245 -24.22 -19.34 6.74
C TRP A 245 -24.56 -17.86 7.05
N VAL A 246 -25.85 -17.58 7.15
CA VAL A 246 -26.37 -16.26 7.58
C VAL A 246 -26.86 -16.33 9.03
N PRO A 247 -27.10 -15.19 9.71
CA PRO A 247 -27.74 -15.18 11.02
C PRO A 247 -29.12 -15.84 11.01
N THR A 248 -29.43 -16.53 12.10
CA THR A 248 -30.75 -17.18 12.29
C THR A 248 -31.85 -16.19 12.70
N GLU A 249 -31.52 -14.91 12.88
CA GLU A 249 -32.42 -13.86 13.33
C GLU A 249 -31.99 -12.47 12.84
N GLY A 250 -32.91 -11.50 12.94
CA GLY A 250 -32.70 -10.13 12.50
C GLY A 250 -33.23 -9.84 11.09
N PRO A 251 -33.18 -8.58 10.64
CA PRO A 251 -33.56 -8.21 9.28
C PRO A 251 -32.51 -8.67 8.27
N ILE A 252 -32.98 -8.99 7.06
CA ILE A 252 -32.10 -9.16 5.89
C ILE A 252 -31.38 -7.83 5.64
N PRO A 253 -30.04 -7.81 5.50
CA PRO A 253 -29.31 -6.59 5.16
C PRO A 253 -29.75 -6.09 3.78
N LYS A 254 -29.85 -4.77 3.59
CA LYS A 254 -30.22 -4.20 2.28
C LYS A 254 -29.16 -4.41 1.20
N GLU A 255 -27.92 -4.60 1.63
CA GLU A 255 -26.73 -4.65 0.81
C GLU A 255 -25.62 -5.32 1.64
N ILE A 256 -24.78 -6.13 1.01
CA ILE A 256 -23.56 -6.68 1.58
C ILE A 256 -22.44 -6.34 0.61
N LEU A 257 -21.45 -5.55 1.06
CA LEU A 257 -20.38 -5.06 0.20
C LEU A 257 -19.03 -5.70 0.50
N VAL A 258 -18.39 -6.24 -0.52
CA VAL A 258 -16.97 -6.62 -0.55
C VAL A 258 -16.29 -5.73 -1.59
N LEU A 259 -15.64 -4.64 -1.14
CA LEU A 259 -15.26 -3.53 -2.00
C LEU A 259 -13.78 -3.13 -1.88
N ASN A 260 -13.05 -2.98 -2.98
CA ASN A 260 -11.66 -2.49 -2.99
C ASN A 260 -10.67 -3.31 -2.12
N ASN A 261 -10.92 -4.60 -1.87
CA ASN A 261 -10.00 -5.45 -1.12
C ASN A 261 -8.91 -6.03 -2.03
N ILE A 262 -7.71 -6.25 -1.48
CA ILE A 262 -6.65 -7.02 -2.13
C ILE A 262 -6.58 -8.38 -1.43
N VAL A 263 -6.85 -9.47 -2.16
CA VAL A 263 -6.99 -10.83 -1.64
C VAL A 263 -6.04 -11.74 -2.42
N LYS A 264 -4.84 -11.98 -1.88
CA LYS A 264 -3.72 -12.53 -2.66
C LYS A 264 -2.93 -13.63 -1.94
N ASN A 265 -2.40 -14.60 -2.68
CA ASN A 265 -1.50 -15.66 -2.19
C ASN A 265 -2.09 -16.53 -1.05
N ASN A 266 -3.42 -16.63 -0.89
CA ASN A 266 -4.00 -17.46 0.18
C ASN A 266 -3.92 -18.97 -0.19
N GLN A 267 -3.83 -19.84 0.82
CA GLN A 267 -3.48 -21.27 0.61
C GLN A 267 -4.59 -22.10 -0.08
N GLU A 268 -5.84 -21.66 -0.04
CA GLU A 268 -6.94 -22.18 -0.86
C GLU A 268 -7.55 -21.03 -1.67
N ASP A 269 -8.69 -20.48 -1.25
CA ASP A 269 -9.39 -19.46 -2.03
C ASP A 269 -9.07 -18.04 -1.57
N GLY A 270 -9.24 -17.09 -2.48
CA GLY A 270 -9.36 -15.68 -2.13
C GLY A 270 -10.63 -15.46 -1.30
N ILE A 271 -11.79 -15.76 -1.88
CA ILE A 271 -13.10 -15.63 -1.25
C ILE A 271 -13.87 -16.94 -1.38
N PHE A 272 -14.20 -17.60 -0.27
CA PHE A 272 -15.07 -18.77 -0.21
C PHE A 272 -16.43 -18.39 0.38
N LEU A 273 -17.51 -18.64 -0.36
CA LEU A 273 -18.90 -18.43 0.05
C LEU A 273 -19.64 -19.77 0.06
N PHE A 274 -20.33 -20.06 1.18
CA PHE A 274 -21.25 -21.20 1.28
C PHE A 274 -22.46 -20.87 2.17
N THR A 275 -23.67 -21.19 1.72
CA THR A 275 -24.91 -21.08 2.51
C THR A 275 -25.88 -22.18 2.17
N GLN A 276 -26.69 -22.58 3.16
CA GLN A 276 -27.61 -23.70 3.07
C GLN A 276 -28.90 -23.33 2.33
N GLY A 277 -29.07 -23.89 1.13
CA GLY A 277 -30.31 -23.87 0.39
C GLY A 277 -31.33 -24.91 0.86
N ALA A 278 -32.55 -24.80 0.34
CA ALA A 278 -33.63 -25.74 0.63
C ALA A 278 -33.34 -27.12 0.01
N GLY A 279 -33.75 -28.19 0.71
CA GLY A 279 -33.54 -29.58 0.27
C GLY A 279 -32.27 -30.25 0.84
N GLY A 280 -31.49 -29.55 1.66
CA GLY A 280 -30.36 -30.13 2.39
C GLY A 280 -30.75 -30.92 3.64
N PHE A 281 -29.74 -31.53 4.28
CA PHE A 281 -29.89 -32.27 5.54
C PHE A 281 -30.21 -31.38 6.75
N THR A 282 -29.84 -30.10 6.69
CA THR A 282 -30.15 -29.06 7.67
C THR A 282 -31.21 -28.10 7.12
N PRO A 283 -31.94 -27.37 7.99
CA PRO A 283 -32.85 -26.31 7.54
C PRO A 283 -32.12 -25.27 6.69
N PRO A 284 -32.79 -24.68 5.67
CA PRO A 284 -32.19 -23.61 4.88
C PRO A 284 -31.89 -22.38 5.74
N ASP A 285 -30.87 -21.63 5.31
CA ASP A 285 -30.55 -20.31 5.82
C ASP A 285 -31.75 -19.35 5.69
N LEU A 286 -31.86 -18.38 6.63
CA LEU A 286 -33.01 -17.46 6.73
C LEU A 286 -33.22 -16.63 5.45
N PHE A 287 -32.14 -16.39 4.71
CA PHE A 287 -32.09 -15.72 3.42
C PHE A 287 -30.81 -16.16 2.67
N PRO A 288 -30.77 -16.08 1.32
CA PRO A 288 -29.55 -16.36 0.55
C PRO A 288 -28.44 -15.33 0.86
N LEU A 289 -27.19 -15.76 0.80
CA LEU A 289 -26.04 -14.84 0.89
C LEU A 289 -25.74 -14.23 -0.49
N GLU A 290 -26.04 -12.95 -0.63
CA GLU A 290 -25.94 -12.19 -1.90
C GLU A 290 -24.97 -10.99 -1.79
N PRO A 291 -23.66 -11.23 -1.62
CA PRO A 291 -22.67 -10.16 -1.54
C PRO A 291 -22.34 -9.58 -2.92
N THR A 292 -22.18 -8.26 -2.98
CA THR A 292 -21.63 -7.57 -4.15
C THR A 292 -20.12 -7.41 -3.98
N LEU A 293 -19.36 -8.09 -4.84
CA LEU A 293 -17.90 -8.04 -4.95
C LEU A 293 -17.55 -7.04 -6.06
N LEU A 294 -17.05 -5.86 -5.69
CA LEU A 294 -16.75 -4.75 -6.60
C LEU A 294 -15.31 -4.22 -6.41
N SER A 295 -14.60 -3.98 -7.51
CA SER A 295 -13.27 -3.34 -7.49
C SER A 295 -12.22 -4.05 -6.61
N ASN A 296 -12.39 -5.34 -6.34
CA ASN A 296 -11.40 -6.12 -5.60
C ASN A 296 -10.30 -6.60 -6.54
N ILE A 297 -9.15 -6.91 -5.96
CA ILE A 297 -8.01 -7.55 -6.62
C ILE A 297 -7.85 -8.91 -5.98
N ILE A 298 -8.15 -9.97 -6.72
CA ILE A 298 -8.23 -11.35 -6.20
C ILE A 298 -7.28 -12.21 -7.03
N SER A 299 -6.04 -12.34 -6.58
CA SER A 299 -4.98 -12.90 -7.42
C SER A 299 -4.12 -13.97 -6.74
N ASP A 300 -3.54 -14.86 -7.53
CA ASP A 300 -2.52 -15.82 -7.07
C ASP A 300 -2.96 -16.73 -5.90
N ASN A 301 -4.27 -16.96 -5.71
CA ASN A 301 -4.77 -17.88 -4.69
C ASN A 301 -4.69 -19.33 -5.20
N ASN A 302 -4.36 -20.26 -4.30
CA ASN A 302 -3.89 -21.59 -4.67
C ASN A 302 -5.01 -22.60 -5.06
N ARG A 303 -6.28 -22.25 -4.86
CA ARG A 303 -7.45 -22.89 -5.51
C ARG A 303 -8.21 -21.88 -6.38
N ALA A 304 -9.09 -21.07 -5.79
CA ALA A 304 -9.93 -20.15 -6.57
C ALA A 304 -9.81 -18.68 -6.17
N GLY A 305 -10.12 -17.77 -7.09
CA GLY A 305 -10.36 -16.36 -6.77
C GLY A 305 -11.63 -16.22 -5.92
N VAL A 306 -12.77 -16.60 -6.49
CA VAL A 306 -14.05 -16.75 -5.79
C VAL A 306 -14.53 -18.20 -5.91
N TYR A 307 -14.72 -18.88 -4.79
CA TYR A 307 -15.33 -20.21 -4.70
C TYR A 307 -16.73 -20.08 -4.10
N ASN A 308 -17.77 -20.41 -4.86
CA ASN A 308 -19.17 -20.36 -4.41
C ASN A 308 -19.73 -21.79 -4.45
N SER A 309 -19.79 -22.48 -3.32
CA SER A 309 -20.25 -23.88 -3.29
C SER A 309 -20.67 -24.29 -1.88
N ASN A 310 -21.60 -25.24 -1.77
CA ASN A 310 -21.99 -25.88 -0.51
C ASN A 310 -21.65 -27.39 -0.48
N ASP A 311 -20.77 -27.85 -1.39
CA ASP A 311 -20.36 -29.27 -1.52
C ASP A 311 -19.81 -29.87 -0.21
N PHE A 312 -19.27 -29.04 0.68
CA PHE A 312 -18.77 -29.44 2.00
C PHE A 312 -19.84 -30.18 2.84
N PHE A 313 -21.13 -29.92 2.60
CA PHE A 313 -22.26 -30.55 3.29
C PHE A 313 -23.10 -31.50 2.41
N ASP A 314 -22.66 -31.78 1.18
CA ASP A 314 -23.40 -32.60 0.19
C ASP A 314 -24.87 -32.17 0.07
N SER A 315 -25.09 -30.84 -0.03
CA SER A 315 -26.43 -30.26 0.05
C SER A 315 -26.56 -28.99 -0.79
N PRO A 316 -27.77 -28.65 -1.31
CA PRO A 316 -27.95 -27.52 -2.22
C PRO A 316 -27.51 -26.20 -1.59
N GLY A 317 -26.61 -25.48 -2.25
CA GLY A 317 -26.22 -24.12 -1.86
C GLY A 317 -27.18 -23.06 -2.40
N ASN A 318 -27.35 -21.95 -1.68
CA ASN A 318 -28.16 -20.80 -2.13
C ASN A 318 -27.41 -19.46 -2.14
N SER A 319 -26.08 -19.45 -1.99
CA SER A 319 -25.25 -18.26 -2.10
C SER A 319 -25.18 -17.80 -3.56
N ASN A 320 -25.47 -16.52 -3.80
CA ASN A 320 -25.60 -15.92 -5.13
C ASN A 320 -24.84 -14.58 -5.18
N PRO A 321 -23.49 -14.61 -5.20
CA PRO A 321 -22.68 -13.41 -5.29
C PRO A 321 -22.86 -12.70 -6.63
N THR A 322 -22.76 -11.36 -6.60
CA THR A 322 -22.59 -10.52 -7.79
C THR A 322 -21.13 -10.07 -7.83
N VAL A 323 -20.38 -10.44 -8.86
CA VAL A 323 -18.93 -10.27 -8.95
C VAL A 323 -18.61 -9.41 -10.17
N ASN A 324 -18.52 -8.09 -10.03
CA ASN A 324 -18.28 -7.20 -11.18
C ASN A 324 -17.10 -6.23 -10.97
N SER A 325 -16.48 -5.78 -12.05
CA SER A 325 -15.38 -4.79 -12.01
C SER A 325 -14.23 -5.17 -11.07
N ASN A 326 -13.90 -6.45 -10.94
CA ASN A 326 -12.74 -6.94 -10.17
C ASN A 326 -11.59 -7.32 -11.10
N ASP A 327 -10.36 -7.33 -10.57
CA ASP A 327 -9.18 -7.93 -11.20
C ASP A 327 -8.97 -9.32 -10.60
N ILE A 328 -9.29 -10.37 -11.36
CA ILE A 328 -9.19 -11.77 -10.95
C ILE A 328 -8.14 -12.45 -11.84
N GLU A 329 -6.96 -12.77 -11.32
CA GLU A 329 -5.86 -13.29 -12.15
C GLU A 329 -4.87 -14.20 -11.41
N GLY A 330 -4.33 -15.20 -12.09
CA GLY A 330 -3.32 -16.11 -11.56
C GLY A 330 -3.83 -17.09 -10.51
N ASN A 331 -5.15 -17.22 -10.31
CA ASN A 331 -5.70 -18.19 -9.38
C ASN A 331 -5.60 -19.60 -9.98
N ASN A 332 -5.06 -20.55 -9.21
CA ASN A 332 -4.44 -21.77 -9.74
C ASN A 332 -5.41 -22.77 -10.39
N GLU A 333 -6.66 -22.86 -9.90
CA GLU A 333 -7.69 -23.74 -10.48
C GLU A 333 -8.83 -22.97 -11.16
N TRP A 334 -9.30 -21.88 -10.54
CA TRP A 334 -10.47 -21.10 -11.00
C TRP A 334 -10.35 -19.61 -10.67
N GLY A 335 -10.75 -18.73 -11.59
CA GLY A 335 -11.04 -17.33 -11.25
C GLY A 335 -12.34 -17.22 -10.46
N VAL A 336 -13.43 -17.81 -11.00
CA VAL A 336 -14.71 -17.97 -10.30
C VAL A 336 -15.23 -19.40 -10.52
N PHE A 337 -15.54 -20.09 -9.43
CA PHE A 337 -16.21 -21.39 -9.42
C PHE A 337 -17.59 -21.26 -8.77
N ASN A 338 -18.61 -21.83 -9.41
CA ASN A 338 -19.98 -21.90 -8.90
C ASN A 338 -20.51 -23.34 -8.88
N GLY A 339 -20.42 -23.97 -7.71
CA GLY A 339 -21.01 -25.29 -7.42
C GLY A 339 -22.49 -25.23 -7.04
N THR A 340 -23.09 -24.04 -6.87
CA THR A 340 -24.52 -23.97 -6.51
C THR A 340 -25.40 -24.35 -7.71
N GLU A 341 -26.36 -25.25 -7.49
CA GLU A 341 -27.21 -25.78 -8.58
C GLU A 341 -28.32 -24.81 -9.03
N LEU A 342 -28.64 -23.81 -8.21
CA LEU A 342 -29.83 -22.98 -8.33
C LEU A 342 -29.58 -21.58 -8.91
N ALA A 343 -28.35 -21.07 -8.86
CA ALA A 343 -28.01 -19.70 -9.21
C ALA A 343 -27.02 -19.63 -10.38
N LEU A 344 -27.24 -18.69 -11.30
CA LEU A 344 -26.26 -18.25 -12.29
C LEU A 344 -25.54 -17.04 -11.70
N VAL A 345 -24.27 -17.20 -11.32
CA VAL A 345 -23.46 -16.11 -10.76
C VAL A 345 -23.19 -15.07 -11.84
N ASP A 346 -23.51 -13.81 -11.58
CA ASP A 346 -23.07 -12.69 -12.42
C ASP A 346 -21.59 -12.42 -12.12
N ALA A 347 -20.73 -12.71 -13.09
CA ALA A 347 -19.30 -12.44 -13.08
C ALA A 347 -18.90 -11.53 -14.26
N THR A 348 -19.81 -10.67 -14.73
CA THR A 348 -19.55 -9.76 -15.85
C THR A 348 -18.63 -8.60 -15.44
N GLU A 349 -18.03 -7.93 -16.42
CA GLU A 349 -17.16 -6.77 -16.25
C GLU A 349 -15.92 -6.99 -15.38
N ASN A 350 -15.43 -8.22 -15.20
CA ASN A 350 -14.14 -8.50 -14.54
C ASN A 350 -12.98 -8.57 -15.55
N TRP A 351 -11.76 -8.28 -15.07
CA TRP A 351 -10.51 -8.66 -15.71
C TRP A 351 -10.12 -10.07 -15.25
N TRP A 352 -9.60 -10.88 -16.17
CA TRP A 352 -9.33 -12.31 -15.95
C TRP A 352 -7.84 -12.70 -16.10
N GLY A 353 -6.92 -11.74 -16.11
CA GLY A 353 -5.49 -11.99 -16.37
C GLY A 353 -5.07 -11.94 -17.85
N ASP A 354 -6.01 -12.03 -18.80
CA ASP A 354 -5.77 -11.83 -20.23
C ASP A 354 -6.95 -11.16 -20.96
N GLY A 355 -6.66 -10.38 -22.01
CA GLY A 355 -7.67 -9.66 -22.80
C GLY A 355 -8.60 -10.56 -23.62
N THR A 356 -8.22 -11.81 -23.84
CA THR A 356 -9.08 -12.87 -24.42
C THR A 356 -10.15 -13.38 -23.45
N GLY A 357 -10.13 -12.94 -22.18
CA GLY A 357 -11.11 -13.31 -21.17
C GLY A 357 -10.80 -14.66 -20.50
N PRO A 358 -11.73 -15.14 -19.66
CA PRO A 358 -11.51 -16.35 -18.88
C PRO A 358 -11.62 -17.59 -19.76
N LEU A 359 -10.91 -18.65 -19.41
CA LEU A 359 -11.06 -19.94 -20.07
C LEU A 359 -12.39 -20.60 -19.66
N HIS A 360 -13.28 -20.81 -20.63
CA HIS A 360 -14.48 -21.66 -20.45
C HIS A 360 -14.60 -22.65 -21.64
N PRO A 361 -14.69 -23.98 -21.42
CA PRO A 361 -14.57 -24.97 -22.51
C PRO A 361 -15.55 -24.83 -23.68
N GLU A 362 -16.78 -24.37 -23.43
CA GLU A 362 -17.81 -24.22 -24.46
C GLU A 362 -18.00 -22.77 -24.90
N GLU A 363 -18.29 -21.87 -23.95
CA GLU A 363 -18.55 -20.45 -24.21
C GLU A 363 -17.32 -19.59 -24.58
N ASN A 364 -16.10 -19.91 -24.10
CA ASN A 364 -14.86 -19.20 -24.48
C ASN A 364 -13.63 -20.12 -24.52
N PRO A 365 -13.56 -21.08 -25.46
CA PRO A 365 -12.47 -22.07 -25.54
C PRO A 365 -11.10 -21.48 -25.92
N GLY A 366 -11.06 -20.20 -26.34
CA GLY A 366 -9.84 -19.48 -26.66
C GLY A 366 -9.36 -18.52 -25.57
N GLY A 367 -10.07 -18.42 -24.43
CA GLY A 367 -9.67 -17.58 -23.30
C GLY A 367 -8.36 -18.07 -22.68
N MET A 368 -7.44 -17.13 -22.46
CA MET A 368 -6.12 -17.39 -21.83
C MET A 368 -6.05 -16.93 -20.37
N GLY A 369 -7.10 -16.28 -19.87
CA GLY A 369 -7.24 -15.88 -18.47
C GLY A 369 -7.71 -17.01 -17.54
N ASP A 370 -7.85 -16.67 -16.26
CA ASP A 370 -8.31 -17.55 -15.19
C ASP A 370 -9.58 -18.31 -15.59
N ARG A 371 -9.65 -19.59 -15.22
CA ARG A 371 -10.73 -20.47 -15.63
C ARG A 371 -12.04 -20.16 -14.90
N VAL A 372 -13.17 -20.25 -15.58
CA VAL A 372 -14.49 -20.20 -14.95
C VAL A 372 -15.24 -21.52 -15.12
N SER A 373 -16.05 -21.88 -14.12
CA SER A 373 -16.93 -23.05 -14.19
C SER A 373 -18.18 -22.76 -15.01
N ASP A 374 -18.94 -23.81 -15.30
CA ASP A 374 -20.35 -23.69 -15.67
C ASP A 374 -21.11 -22.84 -14.63
N ARG A 375 -22.27 -22.29 -15.03
CA ARG A 375 -23.12 -21.42 -14.20
C ARG A 375 -22.44 -20.13 -13.69
N VAL A 376 -21.48 -19.60 -14.44
CA VAL A 376 -20.87 -18.28 -14.24
C VAL A 376 -21.07 -17.45 -15.51
N ASN A 377 -21.81 -16.34 -15.43
CA ASN A 377 -21.96 -15.42 -16.56
C ASN A 377 -20.81 -14.41 -16.58
N PHE A 378 -19.83 -14.58 -17.47
CA PHE A 378 -18.63 -13.75 -17.54
C PHE A 378 -18.62 -12.77 -18.74
N ILE A 379 -19.73 -12.61 -19.46
CA ILE A 379 -19.81 -11.82 -20.70
C ILE A 379 -20.70 -10.58 -20.50
N PRO A 380 -20.19 -9.34 -20.72
CA PRO A 380 -18.86 -8.98 -21.20
C PRO A 380 -17.76 -9.11 -20.12
N TRP A 381 -16.51 -9.18 -20.54
CA TRP A 381 -15.32 -9.07 -19.66
C TRP A 381 -14.47 -7.85 -20.02
N LEU A 382 -13.55 -7.46 -19.13
CA LEU A 382 -12.58 -6.38 -19.37
C LEU A 382 -11.41 -6.87 -20.22
N THR A 383 -10.97 -6.05 -21.17
CA THR A 383 -9.82 -6.35 -22.05
C THR A 383 -8.48 -5.80 -21.50
N SER A 384 -8.51 -5.17 -20.33
CA SER A 384 -7.37 -4.73 -19.54
C SER A 384 -7.75 -4.73 -18.04
N PRO A 385 -6.79 -4.71 -17.10
CA PRO A 385 -7.08 -4.51 -15.68
C PRO A 385 -7.95 -3.27 -15.41
N SER A 386 -8.80 -3.35 -14.39
CA SER A 386 -9.73 -2.29 -13.98
C SER A 386 -9.03 -1.08 -13.39
N ALA A 387 -7.92 -1.29 -12.67
CA ALA A 387 -7.08 -0.22 -12.12
C ALA A 387 -5.91 0.13 -13.07
N PRO A 388 -5.72 1.42 -13.43
CA PRO A 388 -4.51 1.84 -14.14
C PRO A 388 -3.29 1.73 -13.21
N PRO A 389 -2.13 1.28 -13.71
CA PRO A 389 -0.93 1.13 -12.88
C PRO A 389 -0.41 2.46 -12.33
N GLU A 390 0.17 2.43 -11.12
CA GLU A 390 0.90 3.57 -10.58
C GLU A 390 2.28 3.70 -11.25
N VAL A 391 2.65 4.92 -11.62
CA VAL A 391 4.00 5.20 -12.14
C VAL A 391 4.94 5.48 -10.97
N GLN A 392 5.80 4.52 -10.64
CA GLN A 392 6.80 4.67 -9.56
C GLN A 392 8.05 5.39 -10.04
N GLU A 393 8.56 5.06 -11.24
CA GLU A 393 9.81 5.65 -11.76
C GLU A 393 9.77 5.86 -13.29
N CYS A 394 10.49 6.87 -13.78
CA CYS A 394 10.76 7.06 -15.21
C CYS A 394 12.23 7.43 -15.43
N ILE A 395 12.96 6.57 -16.16
CA ILE A 395 14.39 6.70 -16.43
C ILE A 395 14.60 6.95 -17.93
N VAL A 396 15.35 8.01 -18.26
CA VAL A 396 15.92 8.19 -19.61
C VAL A 396 17.27 7.49 -19.65
N GLU A 397 17.39 6.41 -20.42
CA GLU A 397 18.61 5.61 -20.49
C GLU A 397 19.59 6.16 -21.54
N GLN A 398 19.11 6.56 -22.72
CA GLN A 398 19.94 7.09 -23.80
C GLN A 398 19.29 8.26 -24.52
N ILE A 399 20.12 9.23 -24.92
CA ILE A 399 19.77 10.30 -25.87
C ILE A 399 20.88 10.29 -26.92
N ILE A 400 20.54 9.94 -28.16
CA ILE A 400 21.49 9.75 -29.26
C ILE A 400 21.13 10.68 -30.41
N LEU A 401 22.10 11.45 -30.91
CA LEU A 401 21.95 12.13 -32.20
C LEU A 401 22.14 11.10 -33.32
N GLN A 402 21.05 10.74 -34.01
CA GLN A 402 21.10 9.83 -35.16
C GLN A 402 21.60 10.53 -36.43
N ASP A 403 21.14 11.76 -36.67
CA ASP A 403 21.47 12.54 -37.87
C ASP A 403 21.35 14.05 -37.58
N TYR A 404 22.08 14.87 -38.31
CA TYR A 404 21.87 16.32 -38.35
C TYR A 404 22.13 16.89 -39.74
N LYS A 405 21.26 17.80 -40.18
CA LYS A 405 21.38 18.49 -41.47
C LYS A 405 21.51 19.98 -41.25
N ILE A 406 22.63 20.53 -41.68
CA ILE A 406 22.93 21.97 -41.60
C ILE A 406 22.59 22.61 -42.95
N ARG A 407 21.86 23.73 -42.92
CA ARG A 407 21.46 24.48 -44.11
C ARG A 407 21.67 25.99 -43.90
N PRO A 408 22.00 26.75 -44.95
CA PRO A 408 21.95 28.21 -44.87
C PRO A 408 20.53 28.68 -44.59
N HIS A 409 20.42 29.78 -43.83
CA HIS A 409 19.18 30.49 -43.58
C HIS A 409 19.35 31.98 -43.87
N LYS A 410 18.27 32.76 -43.77
CA LYS A 410 18.32 34.22 -43.95
C LYS A 410 19.14 34.89 -42.83
N ASP A 411 19.54 36.13 -43.08
CA ASP A 411 20.12 37.05 -42.09
C ASP A 411 21.38 36.51 -41.38
N GLU A 412 22.28 35.90 -42.18
CA GLU A 412 23.51 35.23 -41.72
C GLU A 412 23.29 34.11 -40.68
N LYS A 413 22.08 33.55 -40.61
CA LYS A 413 21.77 32.44 -39.69
C LYS A 413 22.02 31.07 -40.33
N THR A 414 22.28 30.09 -39.48
CA THR A 414 22.40 28.68 -39.85
C THR A 414 21.24 27.89 -39.26
N LEU A 415 20.51 27.15 -40.10
CA LEU A 415 19.46 26.22 -39.67
C LEU A 415 20.04 24.82 -39.51
N VAL A 416 19.94 24.26 -38.29
CA VAL A 416 20.29 22.88 -38.00
C VAL A 416 19.01 22.07 -37.76
N VAL A 417 18.82 21.02 -38.54
CA VAL A 417 17.75 20.03 -38.33
C VAL A 417 18.37 18.82 -37.65
N LEU A 418 18.00 18.56 -36.41
CA LEU A 418 18.47 17.43 -35.60
C LEU A 418 17.46 16.28 -35.68
N SER A 419 17.95 15.05 -35.80
CA SER A 419 17.19 13.81 -35.56
C SER A 419 17.78 13.13 -34.32
N ILE A 420 17.04 13.19 -33.21
CA ILE A 420 17.47 12.71 -31.90
C ILE A 420 16.61 11.52 -31.51
N ASN A 421 17.23 10.38 -31.22
CA ASN A 421 16.57 9.26 -30.58
C ASN A 421 16.66 9.42 -29.05
N ILE A 422 15.57 9.11 -28.37
CA ILE A 422 15.51 9.04 -26.91
C ILE A 422 14.95 7.65 -26.58
N SER A 423 15.67 6.90 -25.76
CA SER A 423 15.17 5.67 -25.17
C SER A 423 15.26 5.70 -23.65
N GLY A 424 14.39 4.93 -23.01
CA GLY A 424 14.30 4.85 -21.56
C GLY A 424 13.30 3.80 -21.14
N LYS A 425 13.00 3.77 -19.84
CA LYS A 425 12.07 2.82 -19.25
C LYS A 425 11.29 3.43 -18.08
N ILE A 426 10.14 2.84 -17.80
CA ILE A 426 9.17 3.28 -16.81
C ILE A 426 8.90 2.09 -15.89
N LEU A 427 8.94 2.31 -14.58
CA LEU A 427 8.52 1.34 -13.58
C LEU A 427 7.04 1.57 -13.28
N LEU A 428 6.21 0.60 -13.66
CA LEU A 428 4.80 0.55 -13.33
C LEU A 428 4.63 -0.38 -12.14
N SER A 429 3.97 0.11 -11.09
CA SER A 429 3.47 -0.70 -9.99
C SER A 429 1.99 -0.98 -10.25
N TYR A 430 1.70 -2.24 -10.54
CA TYR A 430 0.38 -2.81 -10.38
C TYR A 430 0.27 -3.28 -8.92
N PRO A 431 -0.93 -3.29 -8.31
CA PRO A 431 -1.10 -3.79 -6.94
C PRO A 431 -0.57 -5.23 -6.71
N GLN A 432 -0.44 -6.02 -7.78
CA GLN A 432 0.00 -7.40 -7.80
C GLN A 432 1.51 -7.57 -8.05
N GLN A 433 2.15 -6.64 -8.79
CA GLN A 433 3.52 -6.76 -9.31
C GLN A 433 4.11 -5.43 -9.83
N GLU A 434 5.44 -5.33 -9.93
CA GLU A 434 6.12 -4.23 -10.60
C GLU A 434 6.70 -4.65 -11.97
N VAL A 435 6.48 -3.85 -13.01
CA VAL A 435 6.88 -4.14 -14.40
C VAL A 435 7.62 -2.96 -15.01
N TRP A 436 8.76 -3.24 -15.65
CA TRP A 436 9.51 -2.25 -16.44
C TRP A 436 9.06 -2.25 -17.90
N ILE A 437 8.46 -1.15 -18.37
CA ILE A 437 8.15 -0.94 -19.79
C ILE A 437 9.20 -0.02 -20.41
N SER A 438 9.72 -0.40 -21.59
CA SER A 438 10.71 0.39 -22.33
C SER A 438 10.05 1.28 -23.40
N PHE A 439 10.52 2.52 -23.55
CA PHE A 439 10.13 3.43 -24.63
C PHE A 439 11.33 3.79 -25.51
N ASN A 440 11.07 4.00 -26.81
CA ASN A 440 12.08 4.44 -27.78
C ASN A 440 11.42 5.33 -28.84
N GLN A 441 11.78 6.62 -28.88
CA GLN A 441 11.18 7.59 -29.78
C GLN A 441 12.22 8.44 -30.50
N THR A 442 12.04 8.60 -31.82
CA THR A 442 12.86 9.52 -32.62
C THR A 442 12.14 10.85 -32.83
N LEU A 443 12.86 11.95 -32.58
CA LEU A 443 12.37 13.32 -32.62
C LEU A 443 13.15 14.13 -33.64
N LYS A 444 12.43 14.89 -34.47
CA LYS A 444 13.03 15.88 -35.36
C LYS A 444 12.83 17.29 -34.76
N ARG A 445 13.90 18.07 -34.69
CA ARG A 445 13.90 19.45 -34.17
C ARG A 445 14.68 20.37 -35.09
N LYS A 446 14.22 21.62 -35.19
CA LYS A 446 14.85 22.68 -35.99
C LYS A 446 15.39 23.73 -35.03
N VAL A 447 16.66 24.12 -35.23
CA VAL A 447 17.38 25.06 -34.36
C VAL A 447 18.02 26.11 -35.26
N LEU A 448 17.84 27.38 -34.94
CA LEU A 448 18.50 28.50 -35.60
C LEU A 448 19.70 28.93 -34.77
N PHE A 449 20.84 29.12 -35.43
CA PHE A 449 22.05 29.66 -34.85
C PHE A 449 22.39 30.98 -35.55
N ASP A 450 22.71 32.02 -34.78
CA ASP A 450 23.17 33.30 -35.27
C ASP A 450 24.66 33.21 -35.65
N THR A 451 24.95 32.47 -36.73
CA THR A 451 26.29 32.25 -37.28
C THR A 451 26.19 31.95 -38.77
N PRO A 452 27.06 32.52 -39.62
CA PRO A 452 27.03 32.28 -41.07
C PRO A 452 27.28 30.81 -41.40
N TYR A 453 26.67 30.34 -42.48
CA TYR A 453 26.72 28.94 -42.91
C TYR A 453 28.14 28.50 -43.31
N SER A 454 28.49 27.26 -42.98
CA SER A 454 29.74 26.61 -43.38
C SER A 454 29.51 25.12 -43.62
N GLU A 455 29.98 24.62 -44.76
CA GLU A 455 29.95 23.19 -45.10
C GLU A 455 30.86 22.34 -44.19
N HIS A 456 31.76 22.99 -43.44
CA HIS A 456 32.76 22.34 -42.60
C HIS A 456 32.33 22.16 -41.13
N TYR A 457 31.09 22.52 -40.79
CA TYR A 457 30.58 22.39 -39.42
C TYR A 457 30.47 20.92 -38.99
N LYS A 458 31.22 20.53 -37.95
CA LYS A 458 31.01 19.26 -37.22
C LYS A 458 30.24 19.50 -35.94
N GLY A 459 29.19 18.70 -35.72
CA GLY A 459 28.42 18.67 -34.49
C GLY A 459 29.04 17.77 -33.41
N ALA A 460 29.07 18.24 -32.16
CA ALA A 460 29.18 17.39 -30.98
C ALA A 460 27.99 17.67 -30.05
N ILE A 461 27.44 16.63 -29.43
CA ILE A 461 26.31 16.75 -28.49
C ILE A 461 26.67 16.21 -27.12
N VAL A 462 26.33 16.99 -26.10
CA VAL A 462 26.22 16.55 -24.71
C VAL A 462 24.76 16.68 -24.30
N SER A 463 24.18 15.62 -23.74
CA SER A 463 22.78 15.57 -23.38
C SER A 463 22.55 14.98 -21.99
N GLN A 464 21.51 15.48 -21.32
CA GLN A 464 20.97 14.93 -20.08
C GLN A 464 19.45 14.91 -20.18
N GLY A 465 18.82 13.86 -19.64
CA GLY A 465 17.38 13.67 -19.67
C GLY A 465 16.81 13.43 -18.28
N ARG A 466 15.54 13.82 -18.12
CA ARG A 466 14.64 13.31 -17.08
C ARG A 466 13.29 13.03 -17.75
N CYS A 467 12.51 12.12 -17.19
CA CYS A 467 11.14 11.94 -17.61
C CYS A 467 10.21 11.76 -16.41
N SER A 468 8.93 11.88 -16.69
CA SER A 468 7.81 11.52 -15.82
C SER A 468 6.77 10.86 -16.71
N ALA A 469 6.06 9.85 -16.21
CA ALA A 469 4.95 9.26 -16.92
C ALA A 469 3.67 9.33 -16.09
N LYS A 470 2.52 9.13 -16.75
CA LYS A 470 1.21 9.04 -16.12
C LYS A 470 0.41 7.95 -16.83
N ALA A 471 -0.16 7.01 -16.07
CA ALA A 471 -1.15 6.07 -16.59
C ALA A 471 -2.49 6.77 -16.80
N LEU A 472 -3.16 6.41 -17.90
CA LEU A 472 -4.49 6.87 -18.27
C LEU A 472 -5.50 5.73 -18.09
N SER A 473 -6.78 6.07 -17.93
CA SER A 473 -7.86 5.12 -17.60
C SER A 473 -8.30 4.19 -18.73
N LYS A 474 -7.39 3.89 -19.68
CA LYS A 474 -7.62 3.03 -20.86
C LYS A 474 -6.43 2.09 -21.14
N GLY A 475 -5.51 1.94 -20.19
CA GLY A 475 -4.23 1.24 -20.39
C GLY A 475 -3.15 2.07 -21.12
N GLU A 476 -3.49 3.26 -21.63
CA GLU A 476 -2.53 4.17 -22.27
C GLU A 476 -1.57 4.83 -21.25
N LEU A 477 -0.34 5.13 -21.68
CA LEU A 477 0.65 5.86 -20.89
C LEU A 477 1.06 7.18 -21.56
N GLU A 478 0.92 8.29 -20.84
CA GLU A 478 1.46 9.59 -21.25
C GLU A 478 2.89 9.76 -20.69
N VAL A 479 3.89 9.70 -21.57
CA VAL A 479 5.31 9.88 -21.19
C VAL A 479 5.79 11.28 -21.54
N SER A 480 6.16 12.06 -20.52
CA SER A 480 6.74 13.40 -20.61
C SER A 480 8.27 13.37 -20.43
N VAL A 481 9.02 13.63 -21.50
CA VAL A 481 10.50 13.70 -21.43
C VAL A 481 11.00 15.16 -21.50
N CYS A 482 11.80 15.55 -20.51
CA CYS A 482 12.57 16.80 -20.49
C CYS A 482 14.04 16.52 -20.79
N THR A 483 14.54 16.99 -21.94
CA THR A 483 15.97 16.88 -22.29
C THR A 483 16.67 18.23 -22.35
N LEU A 484 17.91 18.25 -21.89
CA LEU A 484 18.90 19.26 -22.20
C LEU A 484 19.77 18.72 -23.33
N ILE A 485 19.84 19.45 -24.45
CA ILE A 485 20.71 19.12 -25.57
C ILE A 485 21.63 20.30 -25.87
N ILE A 486 22.94 20.10 -25.72
CA ILE A 486 23.98 21.08 -26.08
C ILE A 486 24.57 20.71 -27.42
N VAL A 487 24.20 21.43 -28.47
CA VAL A 487 24.83 21.29 -29.80
C VAL A 487 26.02 22.22 -29.88
N THR A 488 27.19 21.67 -30.19
CA THR A 488 28.41 22.43 -30.47
C THR A 488 28.78 22.28 -31.94
N LEU A 489 28.86 23.40 -32.67
CA LEU A 489 29.34 23.41 -34.07
C LEU A 489 30.79 23.87 -34.12
N PHE A 490 31.66 23.08 -34.78
CA PHE A 490 33.06 23.42 -35.05
C PHE A 490 33.29 23.68 -36.54
N ALA A 491 33.77 24.86 -36.91
CA ALA A 491 34.28 25.13 -38.26
C ALA A 491 35.80 25.35 -38.25
N LYS A 492 36.49 24.85 -39.29
CA LYS A 492 37.82 25.34 -39.69
C LYS A 492 37.62 26.45 -40.71
N VAL A 493 37.98 27.69 -40.36
CA VAL A 493 37.97 28.81 -41.30
C VAL A 493 39.38 28.98 -41.89
N GLN A 494 39.50 28.93 -43.23
CA GLN A 494 40.70 29.41 -43.92
C GLN A 494 40.55 30.91 -44.21
N LEU A 495 41.32 31.74 -43.51
CA LEU A 495 41.37 33.18 -43.77
C LEU A 495 42.29 33.49 -44.95
N LEU A 496 41.67 33.77 -46.11
CA LEU A 496 42.33 34.41 -47.25
C LEU A 496 42.49 35.91 -46.97
N ILE A 497 43.66 36.29 -46.45
CA ILE A 497 44.05 37.70 -46.29
C ILE A 497 44.53 38.24 -47.66
N PRO A 498 43.89 39.26 -48.24
CA PRO A 498 44.38 39.93 -49.45
C PRO A 498 45.62 40.78 -49.12
N SER A 499 46.59 40.80 -50.03
CA SER A 499 47.80 41.64 -49.91
C SER A 499 47.70 42.86 -50.83
N TYR A 500 47.31 44.01 -50.27
CA TYR A 500 47.56 45.33 -50.87
C TYR A 500 48.25 46.23 -49.85
N GLY A 501 49.22 47.03 -50.31
CA GLY A 501 50.22 47.66 -49.46
C GLY A 501 49.83 49.03 -48.89
N TYR A 502 50.43 49.32 -47.72
CA TYR A 502 50.72 50.64 -47.13
C TYR A 502 49.72 51.81 -47.31
N SER A 503 49.24 52.37 -46.17
CA SER A 503 50.00 53.46 -45.52
C SER A 503 49.45 53.89 -44.15
N SER A 504 50.38 54.29 -43.26
CA SER A 504 50.29 55.20 -42.09
C SER A 504 49.19 55.09 -41.01
N ILE A 505 49.69 54.97 -39.77
CA ILE A 505 49.13 55.08 -38.41
C ILE A 505 49.21 56.60 -38.01
N PRO A 506 48.39 57.25 -37.11
CA PRO A 506 48.48 56.95 -35.67
C PRO A 506 47.38 57.34 -34.63
N SER A 507 47.49 56.60 -33.50
CA SER A 507 47.47 57.03 -32.07
C SER A 507 46.27 57.72 -31.37
N GLU A 508 46.03 57.18 -30.16
CA GLU A 508 45.56 57.83 -28.92
C GLU A 508 44.06 58.06 -28.67
N CYS A 509 43.48 57.11 -27.94
CA CYS A 509 42.79 57.45 -26.69
C CYS A 509 43.27 56.49 -25.56
N MET A 510 43.53 57.01 -24.35
CA MET A 510 44.36 56.36 -23.33
C MET A 510 43.58 55.75 -22.13
N LYS A 511 44.20 54.75 -21.47
CA LYS A 511 44.21 54.45 -20.00
C LYS A 511 42.93 53.96 -19.27
N VAL A 512 42.82 52.63 -19.14
CA VAL A 512 42.80 51.77 -17.90
C VAL A 512 42.89 52.55 -16.55
N PRO A 513 42.13 52.25 -15.44
CA PRO A 513 42.00 50.94 -14.74
C PRO A 513 40.58 50.64 -14.12
N ASP A 514 40.27 49.65 -13.25
CA ASP A 514 41.06 48.71 -12.41
C ASP A 514 40.29 47.43 -11.93
N LYS A 515 41.04 46.34 -11.65
CA LYS A 515 40.89 45.20 -10.68
C LYS A 515 39.56 44.40 -10.39
N ARG A 516 39.72 43.07 -10.62
CA ARG A 516 39.44 41.89 -9.71
C ARG A 516 37.99 41.40 -9.50
N PRO A 517 37.76 40.12 -9.05
CA PRO A 517 38.67 38.96 -8.84
C PRO A 517 38.22 37.71 -9.67
N PHE A 518 38.49 36.41 -9.41
CA PHE A 518 39.31 35.61 -8.45
C PHE A 518 39.96 34.40 -9.20
N ASN A 519 40.26 33.27 -8.53
CA ASN A 519 41.14 32.18 -9.01
C ASN A 519 40.49 30.85 -9.46
N SER A 520 41.15 30.23 -10.45
CA SER A 520 41.16 28.79 -10.77
C SER A 520 42.25 28.02 -9.99
N ARG A 521 42.15 26.69 -9.88
CA ARG A 521 43.33 25.84 -9.54
C ARG A 521 44.21 25.63 -10.79
N VAL A 522 45.53 25.64 -10.57
CA VAL A 522 46.57 25.55 -11.60
C VAL A 522 47.60 24.49 -11.18
N THR A 523 48.10 23.71 -12.13
CA THR A 523 49.36 22.94 -11.98
C THR A 523 50.46 23.68 -12.75
N GLN A 524 51.52 24.11 -12.05
CA GLN A 524 52.60 24.92 -12.64
C GLN A 524 53.68 24.07 -13.34
N ALA A 525 54.23 24.62 -14.43
CA ALA A 525 55.56 24.27 -14.93
C ALA A 525 56.58 25.34 -14.48
N LYS A 526 57.86 24.95 -14.30
CA LYS A 526 58.94 25.84 -13.82
C LYS A 526 59.47 26.79 -14.90
N GLU A 527 59.82 28.01 -14.49
CA GLU A 527 60.65 28.93 -15.29
C GLU A 527 62.12 28.50 -15.35
N LEU A 528 62.80 28.90 -16.43
CA LEU A 528 64.23 29.25 -16.43
C LEU A 528 64.38 30.65 -17.02
N LYS A 529 65.07 31.55 -16.30
CA LYS A 529 65.37 32.93 -16.75
C LYS A 529 66.65 32.95 -17.58
N GLY A 530 66.60 33.68 -18.70
CA GLY A 530 67.78 34.00 -19.51
C GLY A 530 67.48 35.06 -20.58
N SER A 531 68.22 36.16 -20.54
CA SER A 531 68.33 37.18 -21.60
C SER A 531 68.75 36.56 -22.96
N LYS A 532 68.58 37.16 -24.14
CA LYS A 532 68.29 38.53 -24.58
C LYS A 532 68.01 38.45 -26.10
N LEU A 533 67.09 39.25 -26.64
CA LEU A 533 67.25 40.04 -27.90
C LEU A 533 65.91 40.62 -28.32
N ASN A 534 65.95 41.81 -28.92
CA ASN A 534 64.76 42.59 -29.28
C ASN A 534 65.03 43.33 -30.59
N TYR A 535 63.96 43.74 -31.27
CA TYR A 535 63.89 44.53 -32.50
C TYR A 535 64.17 43.84 -33.85
N LYS A 536 63.06 43.28 -34.35
CA LYS A 536 62.37 43.72 -35.59
C LYS A 536 62.83 43.21 -36.98
N ASP A 537 61.76 42.97 -37.76
CA ASP A 537 61.64 43.01 -39.22
C ASP A 537 62.35 41.92 -40.06
N ALA A 538 61.66 40.78 -40.27
CA ALA A 538 61.30 40.29 -41.61
C ALA A 538 60.35 39.06 -41.58
N VAL A 539 59.43 39.05 -42.52
CA VAL A 539 58.30 38.12 -42.74
C VAL A 539 58.70 36.64 -42.97
N ASN A 540 57.98 35.71 -42.33
CA ASN A 540 57.35 34.58 -43.03
C ASN A 540 56.19 33.93 -42.25
N VAL A 541 54.97 34.08 -42.78
CA VAL A 541 53.71 33.42 -42.33
C VAL A 541 53.52 32.17 -43.24
N LYS A 542 52.70 31.14 -43.02
CA LYS A 542 51.24 31.17 -42.79
C LYS A 542 50.68 29.74 -42.63
N LYS A 543 50.18 29.38 -41.44
CA LYS A 543 49.00 28.48 -41.24
C LYS A 543 48.63 28.43 -39.75
N VAL A 544 47.63 29.23 -39.37
CA VAL A 544 46.95 29.13 -38.08
C VAL A 544 45.54 28.62 -38.36
N TYR A 545 45.16 27.50 -37.75
CA TYR A 545 43.78 27.02 -37.77
C TYR A 545 43.07 27.53 -36.52
N GLY A 546 42.12 28.44 -36.69
CA GLY A 546 41.20 28.82 -35.61
C GLY A 546 40.00 27.88 -35.56
N THR A 547 39.64 27.40 -34.37
CA THR A 547 38.36 26.73 -34.10
C THR A 547 37.39 27.71 -33.46
N CYS A 548 36.28 28.02 -34.13
CA CYS A 548 35.16 28.72 -33.50
C CYS A 548 34.21 27.68 -32.88
N THR A 549 33.75 27.94 -31.65
CA THR A 549 32.91 27.03 -30.86
C THR A 549 31.61 27.73 -30.50
N VAL A 550 30.52 27.41 -31.20
CA VAL A 550 29.19 27.96 -30.93
C VAL A 550 28.35 26.93 -30.17
N LYS A 551 27.69 27.34 -29.08
CA LYS A 551 26.86 26.47 -28.22
C LYS A 551 25.41 26.95 -28.20
N GLY A 552 24.46 26.04 -28.42
CA GLY A 552 23.02 26.26 -28.20
C GLY A 552 22.49 25.44 -27.03
N LYS A 553 21.49 25.96 -26.30
CA LYS A 553 20.77 25.25 -25.21
C LYS A 553 19.31 25.06 -25.61
N LEU A 554 18.78 23.85 -25.46
CA LEU A 554 17.37 23.53 -25.72
C LEU A 554 16.77 22.79 -24.54
N ASN A 555 15.53 23.16 -24.18
CA ASN A 555 14.64 22.45 -23.28
C ASN A 555 13.30 22.28 -24.03
N PHE A 556 12.68 21.10 -24.03
CA PHE A 556 11.33 20.91 -24.57
C PHE A 556 10.66 19.65 -23.99
N PRO A 557 9.33 19.63 -23.87
CA PRO A 557 8.57 18.42 -23.60
C PRO A 557 8.48 17.53 -24.85
N VAL A 558 8.17 16.26 -24.59
CA VAL A 558 7.86 15.22 -25.57
C VAL A 558 6.65 14.49 -25.02
N TYR A 559 5.63 14.27 -25.84
CA TYR A 559 4.48 13.45 -25.50
C TYR A 559 4.56 12.17 -26.32
N ILE A 560 4.43 11.03 -25.66
CA ILE A 560 4.34 9.71 -26.27
C ILE A 560 3.06 9.07 -25.75
N SER A 561 2.24 8.55 -26.66
CA SER A 561 1.07 7.72 -26.40
C SER A 561 1.39 6.31 -26.86
N PHE A 562 1.09 5.32 -26.01
CA PHE A 562 1.16 3.90 -26.31
C PHE A 562 -0.24 3.31 -26.19
#